data_AF-A0A8S9WBS7-F1
#
_entry.id   AF-A0A8S9WBS7-F1
#
_cell.length_a   1.000
_cell.length_b   1.000
_cell.length_c   1.000
_cell.angle_alpha   90.00
_cell.angle_beta   90.00
_cell.angle_gamma   90.00
#
_symmetry.space_group_name_H-M   'P 1'
#
loop_
_entity.id
_entity.type
_entity.pdbx_description
1 polymer ?
#
loop_
_entity_poly.entity_id
_entity_poly.type
_entity_poly.pdbx_seq_one_letter_code
_entity_poly.pdbx_strand_id
1 'polypeptide(L)'
;MVQTPPEGEYLSSGEEETKVVLVDSNFSYGILPLDINEGCCPIWVDELQNFKTGDTCIKINGTIKNEYDEDYYICISAKIYDEEGTSVGYMVKCPFVTTFVDSVDTDFFELYIKHDKRNIVRYDLVVNYISKYPPP
;
A
#
# COMPACT_ATOMS: atom_id res chain seq x y z
N MET A 1 -3.10 19.61 4.32
CA MET A 1 -2.25 18.92 3.33
C MET A 1 -1.81 17.63 3.99
N VAL A 2 -1.92 16.49 3.31
CA VAL A 2 -1.53 15.19 3.88
C VAL A 2 -0.01 15.08 3.81
N GLN A 3 0.63 14.74 4.92
CA GLN A 3 2.04 14.42 4.98
C GLN A 3 2.30 13.10 4.26
N THR A 4 3.17 13.15 3.26
CA THR A 4 3.62 12.01 2.45
C THR A 4 4.88 11.41 3.05
N PRO A 5 5.16 10.12 2.81
CA PRO A 5 6.47 9.54 3.07
C PRO A 5 7.54 10.26 2.21
N PRO A 6 8.78 10.32 2.71
CA PRO A 6 9.88 10.96 2.00
C PRO A 6 10.25 10.21 0.71
N GLU A 7 10.37 10.95 -0.38
CA GLU A 7 10.81 10.42 -1.68
C GLU A 7 12.33 10.24 -1.72
N GLY A 8 12.79 9.23 -2.47
CA GLY A 8 14.20 8.86 -2.56
C GLY A 8 14.72 8.04 -1.38
N GLU A 9 13.87 7.72 -0.39
CA GLU A 9 14.23 6.89 0.75
C GLU A 9 13.84 5.42 0.53
N TYR A 10 14.53 4.53 1.24
CA TYR A 10 14.21 3.11 1.27
C TYR A 10 12.94 2.87 2.10
N LEU A 11 12.02 2.10 1.56
CA LEU A 11 10.86 1.61 2.30
C LEU A 11 11.32 0.57 3.34
N SER A 12 10.74 0.62 4.52
CA SER A 12 11.03 -0.33 5.60
C SER A 12 10.14 -1.58 5.51
N SER A 13 10.68 -2.69 6.00
CA SER A 13 9.96 -3.93 6.28
C SER A 13 10.09 -4.26 7.76
N GLY A 14 9.18 -3.70 8.57
CA GLY A 14 9.28 -3.76 10.03
C GLY A 14 10.44 -2.89 10.53
N GLU A 15 11.43 -3.51 11.16
CA GLU A 15 12.64 -2.84 11.66
C GLU A 15 13.81 -2.89 10.66
N GLU A 16 13.64 -3.57 9.52
CA GLU A 16 14.68 -3.72 8.51
C GLU A 16 14.48 -2.74 7.36
N GLU A 17 15.56 -2.08 6.92
CA GLU A 17 15.57 -1.35 5.65
C GLU A 17 15.59 -2.34 4.48
N THR A 18 14.75 -2.10 3.48
CA THR A 18 14.78 -2.85 2.22
C THR A 18 15.65 -2.12 1.19
N LYS A 19 15.91 -2.75 0.04
CA LYS A 19 16.45 -2.03 -1.13
C LYS A 19 15.35 -1.59 -2.11
N VAL A 20 14.15 -1.34 -1.60
CA VAL A 20 13.04 -0.80 -2.38
C VAL A 20 12.97 0.71 -2.12
N VAL A 21 13.24 1.53 -3.13
CA VAL A 21 13.20 2.98 -3.00
C VAL A 21 11.83 3.49 -3.39
N LEU A 22 11.27 4.41 -2.60
CA LEU A 22 10.09 5.17 -3.01
C LEU A 22 10.51 6.30 -3.94
N VAL A 23 10.09 6.24 -5.21
CA VAL A 23 10.41 7.28 -6.18
C VAL A 23 9.47 8.47 -6.00
N ASP A 24 8.18 8.20 -5.96
CA ASP A 24 7.15 9.19 -5.70
C ASP A 24 5.92 8.55 -5.02
N SER A 25 5.07 9.39 -4.42
CA SER A 25 3.76 8.93 -3.96
C SER A 25 2.75 10.06 -3.87
N ASN A 26 1.48 9.71 -4.09
CA ASN A 26 0.38 10.65 -4.04
C ASN A 26 -0.81 10.07 -3.27
N PHE A 27 -1.52 10.97 -2.60
CA PHE A 27 -2.73 10.69 -1.84
C PHE A 27 -3.91 11.42 -2.48
N SER A 28 -5.03 10.71 -2.64
CA SER A 28 -6.28 11.33 -3.07
C SER A 28 -7.49 10.65 -2.44
N TYR A 29 -8.56 11.43 -2.25
CA TYR A 29 -9.88 10.87 -1.97
C TYR A 29 -10.52 10.42 -3.28
N GLY A 30 -11.15 9.26 -3.26
CA GLY A 30 -11.76 8.68 -4.45
C GLY A 30 -12.94 7.78 -4.13
N ILE A 31 -13.39 7.11 -5.20
CA ILE A 31 -14.45 6.11 -5.16
C ILE A 31 -13.83 4.79 -5.57
N LEU A 32 -14.18 3.72 -4.87
CA LEU A 32 -13.67 2.40 -5.20
C LEU A 32 -14.19 1.97 -6.59
N PRO A 33 -13.29 1.64 -7.53
CA PRO A 33 -13.69 1.43 -8.93
C PRO A 33 -14.27 0.04 -9.20
N LEU A 34 -14.10 -0.91 -8.28
CA LEU A 34 -14.41 -2.33 -8.48
C LEU A 34 -14.90 -2.95 -7.18
N ASP A 35 -15.78 -3.95 -7.28
CA ASP A 35 -16.20 -4.76 -6.13
C ASP A 35 -15.01 -5.59 -5.66
N ILE A 36 -14.75 -5.54 -4.37
CA ILE A 36 -13.72 -6.36 -3.75
C ILE A 36 -14.45 -7.41 -2.93
N ASN A 37 -14.70 -8.55 -3.60
CA ASN A 37 -15.30 -9.72 -2.98
C ASN A 37 -14.21 -10.56 -2.29
N GLU A 38 -14.57 -11.17 -1.16
CA GLU A 38 -13.79 -12.14 -0.39
C GLU A 38 -13.11 -13.15 -1.34
N GLY A 39 -11.78 -13.18 -1.39
CA GLY A 39 -11.10 -14.24 -2.17
C GLY A 39 -9.62 -14.05 -2.53
N CYS A 40 -9.05 -12.85 -2.49
CA CYS A 40 -7.64 -12.67 -2.89
C CYS A 40 -6.60 -12.89 -1.78
N CYS A 41 -7.00 -13.00 -0.51
CA CYS A 41 -6.09 -13.36 0.58
C CYS A 41 -6.78 -14.31 1.56
N PRO A 42 -6.16 -15.44 1.94
CA PRO A 42 -6.66 -16.32 3.00
C PRO A 42 -6.41 -15.77 4.41
N ILE A 43 -6.26 -14.44 4.57
CA ILE A 43 -6.06 -13.83 5.88
C ILE A 43 -7.43 -13.62 6.51
N TRP A 44 -7.66 -14.40 7.57
CA TRP A 44 -8.78 -14.40 8.50
C TRP A 44 -8.86 -13.07 9.25
N VAL A 45 -9.20 -12.00 8.56
CA VAL A 45 -9.61 -10.76 9.22
C VAL A 45 -11.12 -10.69 9.07
N ASP A 46 -11.82 -11.01 10.16
CA ASP A 46 -13.29 -10.89 10.29
C ASP A 46 -13.80 -9.45 9.99
N GLU A 47 -12.88 -8.49 9.82
CA GLU A 47 -13.11 -7.08 9.52
C GLU A 47 -12.79 -6.68 8.06
N LEU A 48 -12.49 -7.62 7.14
CA LEU A 48 -12.51 -7.34 5.69
C LEU A 48 -13.96 -7.14 5.25
N GLN A 49 -14.55 -6.03 5.69
CA GLN A 49 -15.90 -5.62 5.36
C GLN A 49 -16.04 -5.54 3.84
N ASN A 50 -17.03 -6.25 3.30
CA ASN A 50 -17.44 -6.21 1.89
C ASN A 50 -17.37 -4.80 1.30
N PHE A 51 -16.41 -4.59 0.42
CA PHE A 51 -16.22 -3.34 -0.29
C PHE A 51 -16.93 -3.39 -1.61
N LYS A 52 -17.81 -2.41 -1.83
CA LYS A 52 -18.59 -2.32 -3.05
C LYS A 52 -18.08 -1.19 -3.91
N THR A 53 -18.15 -1.39 -5.21
CA THR A 53 -18.01 -0.34 -6.20
C THR A 53 -18.90 0.84 -5.79
N GLY A 54 -18.33 2.04 -5.76
CA GLY A 54 -19.06 3.23 -5.30
C GLY A 54 -18.77 3.65 -3.85
N ASP A 55 -18.12 2.80 -3.04
CA ASP A 55 -17.73 3.18 -1.68
C ASP A 55 -16.64 4.27 -1.71
N THR A 56 -16.70 5.22 -0.77
CA THR A 56 -15.65 6.22 -0.59
C THR A 56 -14.38 5.56 -0.06
N CYS A 57 -13.25 5.85 -0.69
CA CYS A 57 -11.95 5.32 -0.30
C CYS A 57 -10.86 6.37 -0.42
N ILE A 58 -9.74 6.07 0.20
CA ILE A 58 -8.48 6.74 -0.08
C ILE A 58 -7.75 5.95 -1.16
N LYS A 59 -7.19 6.67 -2.11
CA LYS A 59 -6.29 6.14 -3.13
C LYS A 59 -4.88 6.64 -2.87
N ILE A 60 -3.95 5.71 -2.65
CA ILE A 60 -2.52 5.98 -2.59
C ILE A 60 -1.88 5.30 -3.79
N ASN A 61 -1.08 6.03 -4.55
CA ASN A 61 -0.35 5.47 -5.68
C ASN A 61 1.03 6.12 -5.80
N GLY A 62 1.90 5.52 -6.58
CA GLY A 62 3.22 6.06 -6.84
C GLY A 62 4.09 5.05 -7.56
N THR A 63 5.37 5.34 -7.62
CA THR A 63 6.39 4.49 -8.22
C THR A 63 7.41 4.06 -7.19
N ILE A 64 7.78 2.78 -7.22
CA ILE A 64 8.91 2.24 -6.47
C ILE A 64 10.01 1.77 -7.42
N LYS A 65 11.24 1.71 -6.91
CA LYS A 65 12.40 1.14 -7.58
C LYS A 65 12.92 -0.06 -6.81
N ASN A 66 13.22 -1.15 -7.52
CA ASN A 66 13.92 -2.30 -6.97
C ASN A 66 15.43 -2.10 -7.14
N GLU A 67 16.19 -1.87 -6.07
CA GLU A 67 17.66 -1.77 -6.12
C GLU A 67 18.39 -3.06 -5.71
N TYR A 68 17.67 -4.18 -5.61
CA TYR A 68 18.30 -5.48 -5.58
C TYR A 68 18.85 -5.86 -6.97
N ASP A 69 19.81 -6.78 -6.98
CA ASP A 69 20.44 -7.37 -8.17
C ASP A 69 19.60 -8.47 -8.83
N GLU A 70 18.38 -8.69 -8.34
CA GLU A 70 17.45 -9.70 -8.83
C GLU A 70 16.03 -9.13 -8.93
N ASP A 71 15.19 -9.79 -9.72
CA ASP A 71 13.78 -9.42 -9.92
C ASP A 71 12.94 -9.93 -8.75
N TYR A 72 12.00 -9.11 -8.29
CA TYR A 72 11.19 -9.41 -7.11
C TYR A 72 9.74 -9.01 -7.26
N TYR A 73 8.86 -9.86 -6.72
CA TYR A 73 7.54 -9.48 -6.27
C TYR A 73 7.66 -8.73 -4.94
N ILE A 74 7.17 -7.49 -4.91
CA ILE A 74 7.23 -6.59 -3.75
C ILE A 74 5.81 -6.30 -3.29
N CYS A 75 5.52 -6.63 -2.03
CA CYS A 75 4.23 -6.42 -1.39
C CYS A 75 4.24 -5.13 -0.56
N ILE A 76 3.58 -4.08 -1.06
CA ILE A 76 3.53 -2.76 -0.44
C ILE A 76 2.21 -2.57 0.28
N SER A 77 2.26 -2.02 1.49
CA SER A 77 1.09 -1.63 2.26
C SER A 77 1.18 -0.20 2.74
N ALA A 78 0.06 0.32 3.24
CA ALA A 78 0.00 1.67 3.77
C ALA A 78 -0.69 1.69 5.13
N LYS A 79 -0.15 2.53 6.01
CA LYS A 79 -0.78 2.93 7.27
C LYS A 79 -1.20 4.39 7.14
N ILE A 80 -2.44 4.71 7.50
CA ILE A 80 -2.97 6.08 7.44
C ILE A 80 -3.27 6.59 8.84
N TYR A 81 -3.05 7.88 9.08
CA TYR A 81 -3.11 8.48 10.40
C TYR A 81 -4.00 9.72 10.42
N ASP A 82 -4.78 9.88 11.49
CA ASP A 82 -5.58 11.07 11.77
C ASP A 82 -4.76 12.16 12.49
N GLU A 83 -5.40 13.28 12.77
CA GLU A 83 -4.82 14.45 13.47
C GLU A 83 -4.26 14.11 14.86
N GLU A 84 -4.74 13.03 15.49
CA GLU A 84 -4.28 12.57 16.80
C GLU A 84 -3.05 11.65 16.68
N GLY A 85 -2.63 11.32 15.45
CA GLY A 85 -1.57 10.35 15.18
C GLY A 85 -2.02 8.90 15.36
N THR A 86 -3.32 8.64 15.47
CA THR A 86 -3.88 7.29 15.57
C THR A 86 -3.93 6.68 14.18
N SER A 87 -3.47 5.43 14.04
CA SER A 87 -3.63 4.68 12.78
C SER A 87 -5.11 4.38 12.55
N VAL A 88 -5.69 4.94 11.50
CA VAL A 88 -7.14 4.92 11.24
C VAL A 88 -7.44 4.43 9.83
N GLY A 89 -7.39 3.12 9.62
CA GLY A 89 -7.72 2.57 8.32
C GLY A 89 -7.45 1.08 8.25
N TYR A 90 -8.28 0.40 7.46
CA TYR A 90 -8.11 -1.00 7.14
C TYR A 90 -7.91 -1.09 5.63
N MET A 91 -6.81 -1.72 5.22
CA MET A 91 -6.54 -1.99 3.82
C MET A 91 -7.58 -2.97 3.27
N VAL A 92 -7.94 -2.73 2.02
CA VAL A 92 -9.21 -3.20 1.48
C VAL A 92 -9.13 -4.58 0.83
N LYS A 93 -7.94 -5.07 0.52
CA LYS A 93 -7.79 -6.33 -0.23
C LYS A 93 -6.38 -6.85 -0.11
N CYS A 94 -6.17 -7.88 0.71
CA CYS A 94 -4.86 -8.13 1.28
C CYS A 94 -4.35 -6.85 1.98
N PRO A 95 -3.57 -6.95 3.06
CA PRO A 95 -2.95 -5.76 3.61
C PRO A 95 -1.83 -5.26 2.69
N PHE A 96 -1.84 -5.48 1.36
CA PHE A 96 -0.80 -5.06 0.44
C PHE A 96 -1.21 -5.17 -1.04
N VAL A 97 -0.61 -4.34 -1.90
CA VAL A 97 -0.53 -4.54 -3.35
C VAL A 97 0.77 -5.25 -3.69
N THR A 98 0.76 -6.15 -4.67
CA THR A 98 1.98 -6.79 -5.18
C THR A 98 2.30 -6.23 -6.55
N THR A 99 3.54 -5.80 -6.74
CA THR A 99 4.13 -5.45 -8.04
C THR A 99 5.35 -6.34 -8.29
N PHE A 100 5.57 -6.75 -9.54
CA PHE A 100 6.79 -7.44 -9.94
C PHE A 100 7.73 -6.42 -10.58
N VAL A 101 8.88 -6.21 -9.97
CA VAL A 101 9.83 -5.18 -10.37
C VAL A 101 11.16 -5.83 -10.71
N ASP A 102 11.58 -5.68 -11.96
CA ASP A 102 12.88 -6.14 -12.44
C ASP A 102 14.03 -5.46 -11.69
N SER A 103 15.18 -6.12 -11.65
CA SER A 103 16.38 -5.57 -11.00
C SER A 103 16.76 -4.19 -11.55
N VAL A 104 16.97 -3.23 -10.65
CA VAL A 104 17.33 -1.82 -10.92
C VAL A 104 16.23 -1.02 -11.64
N ASP A 105 15.06 -1.61 -11.92
CA ASP A 105 13.95 -0.97 -12.60
C ASP A 105 12.90 -0.41 -11.61
N THR A 106 11.90 0.27 -12.17
CA THR A 106 10.78 0.88 -11.46
C THR A 106 9.45 0.30 -11.90
N ASP A 107 8.49 0.25 -10.97
CA ASP A 107 7.10 -0.05 -11.32
C ASP A 107 6.11 0.79 -10.48
N PHE A 108 4.90 0.89 -11.00
CA PHE A 108 3.79 1.62 -10.40
C PHE A 108 3.02 0.74 -9.41
N PHE A 109 2.59 1.33 -8.32
CA PHE A 109 1.69 0.70 -7.36
C PHE A 109 0.43 1.55 -7.13
N GLU A 110 -0.66 0.88 -6.79
CA GLU A 110 -1.94 1.51 -6.46
C GLU A 110 -2.64 0.77 -5.33
N LEU A 111 -2.98 1.51 -4.29
CA LEU A 111 -3.59 1.04 -3.06
C LEU A 111 -4.92 1.78 -2.82
N TYR A 112 -5.91 1.02 -2.37
CA TYR A 112 -7.20 1.55 -1.93
C TYR A 112 -7.40 1.23 -0.45
N ILE A 113 -7.80 2.22 0.36
CA ILE A 113 -7.95 2.11 1.81
C ILE A 113 -9.34 2.59 2.24
N LYS A 114 -10.02 1.83 3.11
CA LYS A 114 -11.25 2.31 3.76
C LYS A 114 -10.88 3.36 4.76
N HIS A 115 -11.67 4.42 4.80
CA HIS A 115 -11.64 5.32 5.93
C HIS A 115 -13.07 5.62 6.39
N ASP A 116 -13.22 5.85 7.68
CA ASP A 116 -14.47 6.17 8.35
C ASP A 116 -14.81 7.67 8.28
N LYS A 117 -14.40 8.34 7.19
CA LYS A 117 -14.58 9.79 6.95
C LYS A 117 -13.82 10.72 7.91
N ARG A 118 -12.87 10.20 8.69
CA ARG A 118 -11.90 11.04 9.41
C ARG A 118 -10.99 11.78 8.44
N ASN A 119 -10.52 12.95 8.89
CA ASN A 119 -9.47 13.69 8.22
C ASN A 119 -8.16 12.91 8.36
N ILE A 120 -7.59 12.53 7.22
CA ILE A 120 -6.29 11.89 7.18
C ILE A 120 -5.25 12.97 6.99
N VAL A 121 -4.21 12.93 7.81
CA VAL A 121 -3.14 13.94 7.78
C VAL A 121 -1.78 13.35 7.47
N ARG A 122 -1.60 12.04 7.57
CA ARG A 122 -0.36 11.35 7.19
C ARG A 122 -0.65 9.95 6.68
N TYR A 123 0.22 9.45 5.82
CA TYR A 123 0.34 8.02 5.58
C TYR A 123 1.81 7.60 5.51
N ASP A 124 2.05 6.34 5.84
CA ASP A 124 3.35 5.68 5.71
C ASP A 124 3.20 4.50 4.75
N LEU A 125 4.20 4.24 3.92
CA LEU A 125 4.30 3.06 3.06
C LEU A 125 5.29 2.08 3.65
N VAL A 126 4.96 0.79 3.66
CA VAL A 126 5.85 -0.27 4.17
C VAL A 126 5.85 -1.47 3.23
N VAL A 127 7.00 -2.13 3.15
CA VAL A 127 7.14 -3.41 2.46
C VAL A 127 6.81 -4.52 3.45
N ASN A 128 5.92 -5.42 3.09
CA ASN A 128 5.49 -6.53 3.95
C ASN A 128 6.22 -7.82 3.59
N TYR A 129 6.55 -7.96 2.31
CA TYR A 129 7.14 -9.17 1.76
C TYR A 129 7.84 -8.87 0.43
N ILE A 130 8.96 -9.56 0.20
CA ILE A 130 9.74 -9.53 -1.04
C ILE A 130 10.00 -10.99 -1.42
N SER A 131 9.73 -11.38 -2.66
CA SER A 131 9.91 -12.76 -3.11
C SER A 131 10.23 -12.88 -4.59
N LYS A 132 11.06 -13.87 -4.95
CA LYS A 132 11.34 -14.22 -6.35
C LYS A 132 10.17 -14.94 -7.00
N TYR A 133 9.28 -15.51 -6.20
CA TYR A 133 8.11 -16.24 -6.64
C TYR A 133 6.85 -15.39 -6.42
N PRO A 134 5.86 -15.49 -7.31
CA PRO A 134 4.59 -14.79 -7.12
C PRO A 134 3.96 -15.20 -5.78
N PRO A 135 3.30 -14.28 -5.06
CA PRO A 135 2.57 -14.62 -3.86
C PRO A 135 1.48 -15.66 -4.18
N PRO A 136 1.21 -16.61 -3.26
CA PRO A 136 0.20 -17.65 -3.44
C PRO A 136 -1.23 -17.11 -3.52
#